data_AF-A0A316EHY7-F1
#
_entry.id   AF-A0A316EHY7-F1
#
_cell.length_a   1.000
_cell.length_b   1.000
_cell.length_c   1.000
_cell.angle_alpha   90.00
_cell.angle_beta   90.00
_cell.angle_gamma   90.00
#
_symmetry.space_group_name_H-M   'P 1'
#
loop_
_entity.id
_entity.type
_entity.pdbx_description
1 polymer ?
#
loop_
_entity_poly.entity_id
_entity_poly.type
_entity_poly.pdbx_seq_one_letter_code
_entity_poly.pdbx_strand_id
1 'polypeptide(L)' 'MTKIQAPLTEPQLELLQMFARPVDVADWQNIKVIITQYFADKAIEEANKVWDNEGWDNAKIQELLSSHLRTPYKK' A
#
# COMPACT_ATOMS: atom_id res chain seq x y z
N MET A 1 -6.70 -34.93 -8.66
CA MET A 1 -7.61 -33.79 -8.91
C MET A 1 -6.92 -32.53 -8.43
N THR A 2 -6.62 -31.62 -9.34
CA THR A 2 -5.97 -30.33 -9.03
C THR A 2 -6.96 -29.50 -8.22
N LYS A 3 -6.66 -29.24 -6.95
CA LYS A 3 -7.45 -28.33 -6.10
C LYS A 3 -7.40 -26.95 -6.74
N ILE A 4 -8.49 -26.50 -7.35
CA ILE A 4 -8.63 -25.10 -7.77
C ILE A 4 -8.64 -24.29 -6.48
N GLN A 5 -7.54 -23.58 -6.20
CA GLN A 5 -7.53 -22.56 -5.16
C GLN A 5 -8.65 -21.58 -5.49
N ALA A 6 -9.57 -21.37 -4.55
CA ALA A 6 -10.66 -20.42 -4.74
C ALA A 6 -10.06 -19.11 -5.26
N PRO A 7 -10.56 -18.55 -6.38
CA PRO A 7 -9.90 -17.46 -7.10
C PRO A 7 -9.83 -16.16 -6.28
N LEU A 8 -10.53 -16.10 -5.15
CA LEU A 8 -10.62 -14.93 -4.27
C LEU A 8 -10.55 -15.35 -2.80
N THR A 9 -9.96 -14.49 -1.98
CA THR A 9 -9.93 -14.62 -0.51
C THR A 9 -11.28 -14.21 0.11
N GLU A 10 -11.56 -14.65 1.34
CA GLU A 10 -12.79 -14.25 2.05
C GLU A 10 -13.01 -12.72 2.09
N PRO A 11 -11.99 -11.89 2.42
CA PRO A 11 -12.16 -10.42 2.38
C PRO A 11 -12.46 -9.86 0.98
N GLN A 12 -11.94 -10.50 -0.08
CA GLN A 12 -12.24 -10.10 -1.45
C GLN A 12 -13.70 -10.41 -1.81
N LEU A 13 -14.23 -11.56 -1.34
CA LEU A 13 -15.63 -11.91 -1.52
C LEU A 13 -16.56 -10.98 -0.74
N GLU A 14 -16.21 -10.62 0.49
CA GLU A 14 -16.97 -9.64 1.29
C GLU A 14 -17.00 -8.26 0.61
N LEU A 15 -15.86 -7.78 0.12
CA LEU A 15 -15.81 -6.53 -0.65
C LEU A 15 -16.72 -6.58 -1.88
N LEU A 16 -16.70 -7.68 -2.63
CA LEU A 16 -17.60 -7.84 -3.78
C LEU A 16 -19.08 -7.82 -3.37
N GLN A 17 -19.44 -8.42 -2.24
CA GLN A 17 -20.81 -8.37 -1.71
C GLN A 17 -21.21 -6.94 -1.31
N MET A 18 -20.29 -6.15 -0.75
CA MET A 18 -20.54 -4.73 -0.43
C MET A 18 -20.87 -3.90 -1.68
N PHE A 19 -20.27 -4.22 -2.83
CA PHE A 19 -20.52 -3.56 -4.12
C PHE A 19 -21.62 -4.24 -4.96
N ALA A 20 -22.40 -5.17 -4.38
CA ALA A 20 -23.49 -5.83 -5.09
C ALA A 20 -24.64 -4.88 -5.47
N ARG A 21 -24.73 -3.72 -4.81
CA ARG A 21 -25.64 -2.63 -5.18
C ARG A 21 -24.91 -1.61 -6.04
N PRO A 22 -25.61 -0.93 -6.98
CA PRO A 22 -25.00 0.15 -7.74
C PRO A 22 -24.46 1.21 -6.79
N VAL A 23 -23.16 1.48 -6.89
CA VAL A 23 -22.50 2.60 -6.23
C VAL A 23 -22.34 3.69 -7.28
N ASP A 24 -22.76 4.91 -6.95
CA ASP A 24 -22.57 6.02 -7.87
C ASP A 24 -21.08 6.36 -8.03
N VAL A 25 -20.75 7.12 -9.08
CA VAL A 25 -19.36 7.42 -9.42
C VAL A 25 -18.66 8.23 -8.32
N ALA A 26 -19.37 9.12 -7.64
CA ALA A 26 -18.80 9.98 -6.60
C ALA A 26 -18.47 9.18 -5.34
N ASP A 27 -19.39 8.33 -4.91
CA ASP A 27 -19.20 7.42 -3.79
C ASP A 27 -18.08 6.41 -4.08
N TRP A 28 -18.00 5.89 -5.31
CA TRP A 28 -16.88 5.03 -5.70
C TRP A 28 -15.53 5.73 -5.65
N GLN A 29 -15.48 7.02 -6.03
CA GLN A 29 -14.27 7.83 -5.87
C GLN A 29 -13.89 8.00 -4.39
N ASN A 30 -14.86 8.32 -3.53
CA ASN A 30 -14.64 8.47 -2.08
C ASN A 30 -14.12 7.17 -1.45
N ILE A 31 -14.70 6.03 -1.81
CA ILE A 31 -14.27 4.72 -1.31
C ILE A 31 -12.82 4.43 -1.69
N LYS A 32 -12.42 4.71 -2.94
CA LYS A 32 -11.02 4.56 -3.37
C LYS A 32 -10.07 5.45 -2.58
N VAL A 33 -10.47 6.68 -2.27
CA VAL A 33 -9.67 7.60 -1.45
C VAL A 33 -9.48 7.03 -0.05
N ILE A 34 -10.54 6.53 0.59
CA ILE A 34 -10.47 5.94 1.94
C ILE A 34 -9.52 4.74 1.97
N ILE A 35 -9.66 3.81 1.02
CA ILE A 35 -8.79 2.63 0.93
C ILE A 35 -7.33 3.05 0.71
N THR A 36 -7.10 3.99 -0.21
CA THR A 36 -5.76 4.49 -0.51
C THR A 36 -5.13 5.18 0.70
N GLN A 37 -5.89 5.99 1.42
CA GLN A 37 -5.43 6.69 2.61
C GLN A 37 -5.02 5.69 3.70
N TYR A 38 -5.82 4.65 3.95
CA TYR A 38 -5.47 3.62 4.93
C TYR A 38 -4.10 2.96 4.64
N PHE A 39 -3.85 2.60 3.37
CA PHE A 39 -2.56 2.01 3.00
C PHE A 39 -1.41 3.02 3.05
N ALA A 40 -1.65 4.28 2.71
CA ALA A 40 -0.64 5.34 2.82
C ALA A 40 -0.25 5.58 4.28
N ASP A 41 -1.23 5.70 5.18
CA ASP A 41 -1.01 5.89 6.62
C ASP A 41 -0.24 4.72 7.21
N LYS A 42 -0.62 3.49 6.85
CA LYS A 42 0.10 2.28 7.29
C LYS A 42 1.55 2.25 6.77
N ALA A 43 1.78 2.64 5.51
CA ALA A 43 3.13 2.69 4.96
C ALA A 43 4.01 3.73 5.68
N ILE A 44 3.45 4.89 6.02
CA ILE A 44 4.13 5.92 6.81
C ILE A 44 4.42 5.42 8.23
N GLU A 45 3.46 4.77 8.87
CA GLU A 45 3.64 4.20 10.21
C GLU A 45 4.78 3.18 10.25
N GLU A 46 4.83 2.25 9.28
CA GLU A 46 5.91 1.27 9.18
C GLU A 46 7.26 1.93 8.87
N ALA A 47 7.29 2.96 8.01
CA ALA A 47 8.51 3.73 7.75
C ALA A 47 9.03 4.43 9.02
N ASN A 48 8.14 5.02 9.82
CA ASN A 48 8.50 5.64 11.09
C ASN A 48 9.01 4.61 12.10
N LYS A 49 8.41 3.41 12.17
CA LYS A 49 8.91 2.32 13.04
C LYS A 49 10.35 1.93 12.68
N VAL A 50 10.64 1.81 11.38
CA VAL A 50 12.02 1.51 10.92
C VAL A 50 12.96 2.65 11.27
N TRP A 51 12.53 3.90 11.04
CA TRP A 51 13.29 5.10 11.38
C TRP A 51 13.69 5.12 12.86
N ASP A 52 12.73 4.88 13.75
CA ASP A 52 12.93 4.90 15.20
C ASP A 52 13.77 3.70 15.68
N ASN A 53 13.47 2.49 15.21
CA ASN A 53 14.16 1.27 15.64
C ASN A 53 15.64 1.25 15.24
N GLU A 54 15.96 1.77 14.06
CA GLU A 54 17.34 1.83 13.57
C GLU A 54 18.09 3.08 14.07
N GLY A 55 17.43 3.93 14.88
CA GLY A 55 18.01 5.15 15.44
C GLY A 55 18.46 6.13 14.35
N TRP A 56 17.75 6.17 13.22
CA TRP A 56 18.12 7.01 12.10
C TRP A 56 17.98 8.49 12.45
N ASP A 57 18.97 9.26 12.03
CA ASP A 57 19.04 10.69 12.25
C ASP A 57 19.35 11.42 10.93
N ASN A 58 19.61 12.73 11.01
CA ASN A 58 19.96 13.53 9.85
C ASN A 58 21.20 13.00 9.10
N ALA A 59 22.12 12.30 9.76
CA ALA A 59 23.28 11.71 9.09
C ALA A 59 22.87 10.55 8.17
N LYS A 60 21.92 9.71 8.60
CA LYS A 60 21.37 8.65 7.73
C LYS A 60 20.63 9.23 6.52
N ILE A 61 19.94 10.37 6.65
CA ILE A 61 19.31 11.06 5.51
C ILE A 61 20.38 11.44 4.46
N GLN A 62 21.50 12.00 4.90
CA GLN A 62 22.60 12.40 4.01
C GLN A 62 23.24 11.19 3.31
N GLU A 63 23.45 10.10 4.05
CA GLU A 63 23.94 8.83 3.51
C GLU A 63 23.00 8.31 2.40
N LEU A 64 21.71 8.22 2.68
CA LEU A 64 20.70 7.75 1.74
C LEU A 64 20.62 8.65 0.50
N LEU A 65 20.66 9.98 0.67
CA LEU A 65 20.67 10.92 -0.44
C LEU A 65 21.88 10.71 -1.37
N SER A 66 23.04 10.37 -0.81
CA SER A 66 24.28 10.11 -1.56
C SER A 66 24.36 8.73 -2.21
N SER A 67 23.54 7.77 -1.76
CA SER A 67 23.66 6.34 -2.12
C SER A 67 23.19 5.96 -3.53
N HIS A 68 22.77 6.91 -4.37
CA HIS A 68 22.38 6.70 -5.78
C HIS A 68 21.49 5.46 -6.06
N LEU A 69 20.58 5.12 -5.13
CA LEU A 69 19.71 3.91 -5.17
C LEU A 69 18.62 3.94 -6.25
N ARG A 70 18.68 4.84 -7.23
CA ARG A 70 17.70 4.93 -8.31
C ARG A 70 17.86 3.77 -9.29
N THR A 71 16.78 3.35 -9.90
CA THR A 71 16.80 2.36 -10.99
C THR A 71 17.76 2.82 -12.10
N PRO A 72 18.72 1.98 -12.53
CA PRO A 72 19.63 2.32 -13.62
C PRO A 72 18.84 2.57 -14.91
N TYR A 73 19.15 3.67 -15.60
CA TYR A 73 18.58 3.93 -16.93
C TYR A 73 19.12 2.89 -17.91
N LYS A 74 18.21 2.05 -18.46
CA LYS A 74 18.54 1.22 -19.61
C LYS A 74 18.64 2.15 -20.83
N LYS A 75 19.80 2.16 -21.49
CA LYS A 75 19.98 2.80 -22.81
C LYS A 75 19.28 1.98 -23.89
#